data_AF-A0A4R6YV41-F1
#
_entry.id   AF-A0A4R6YV41-F1
#
_cell.length_a   1.000
_cell.length_b   1.000
_cell.length_c   1.000
_cell.angle_alpha   90.00
_cell.angle_beta   90.00
_cell.angle_gamma   90.00
#
_symmetry.space_group_name_H-M   'P 1'
#
loop_
_entity.id
_entity.type
_entity.pdbx_description
1 polymer ?
#
loop_
_entity_poly.entity_id
_entity_poly.type
_entity_poly.pdbx_seq_one_letter_code
_entity_poly.pdbx_strand_id
1 'polypeptide(L)'
;MDSATPARLHVLLARDAPHAVVIRRGPSKHTAVIGWNRETDTFSLGQWLRGRIYERRCDLSPDGEHFLYFAMNGKWASSVKGSWTAISRAPYLKAITLFAKGDCWNGGGLFRYNHSYRLNEGLYAHALQWQDASLRRVDDADWQRQPGECPGIYYERLARDGWIAGVAYGDGSGGGVLPFDKPISDRWLLRKYAHAGPARHAGRGCYFDTHALVDRREGTTIAKDAWEWADVDRGRLVWAANGILGTTRIDTEGEPGADTLLHDFNAMKFERLVAPY
;
A
#
# COMPACT_ATOMS: atom_id res chain seq x y z
N MET A 1 -2.61 30.92 10.01
CA MET A 1 -1.68 30.04 9.28
C MET A 1 -2.54 28.99 8.60
N ASP A 2 -2.67 29.04 7.27
CA ASP A 2 -3.40 28.02 6.52
C ASP A 2 -2.69 26.67 6.73
N SER A 3 -3.30 25.76 7.50
CA SER A 3 -2.76 24.44 7.72
C SER A 3 -2.97 23.60 6.46
N ALA A 4 -2.01 23.64 5.54
CA ALA A 4 -2.04 22.82 4.34
C ALA A 4 -2.27 21.35 4.72
N THR A 5 -3.32 20.73 4.17
CA THR A 5 -3.63 19.32 4.42
C THR A 5 -2.43 18.45 4.06
N PRO A 6 -1.87 17.67 5.00
CA PRO A 6 -0.70 16.85 4.74
C PRO A 6 -0.93 15.80 3.64
N ALA A 7 0.17 15.39 3.01
CA ALA A 7 0.13 14.27 2.08
C ALA A 7 -0.28 12.96 2.80
N ARG A 8 -0.95 12.08 2.05
CA ARG A 8 -1.32 10.74 2.50
C ARG A 8 -0.35 9.72 1.93
N LEU A 9 0.24 8.89 2.77
CA LEU A 9 1.24 7.92 2.38
C LEU A 9 0.74 6.48 2.55
N HIS A 10 1.20 5.62 1.65
CA HIS A 10 1.13 4.17 1.79
C HIS A 10 2.39 3.57 1.19
N VAL A 11 2.97 2.57 1.83
CA VAL A 11 4.24 2.00 1.41
C VAL A 11 4.07 0.52 1.10
N LEU A 12 4.70 0.08 0.01
CA LEU A 12 4.83 -1.31 -0.37
C LEU A 12 6.30 -1.71 -0.19
N LEU A 13 6.56 -2.69 0.66
CA LEU A 13 7.90 -3.22 0.89
C LEU A 13 8.11 -4.43 -0.01
N ALA A 14 9.23 -4.50 -0.71
CA ALA A 14 9.62 -5.72 -1.40
C ALA A 14 10.01 -6.76 -0.34
N ARG A 15 9.52 -7.99 -0.48
CA ARG A 15 9.72 -9.02 0.55
C ARG A 15 11.13 -9.60 0.56
N ASP A 16 11.80 -9.65 -0.60
CA ASP A 16 13.09 -10.34 -0.78
C ASP A 16 14.24 -9.38 -1.14
N ALA A 17 13.98 -8.06 -1.20
CA ALA A 17 14.97 -7.05 -1.60
C ALA A 17 14.80 -5.73 -0.83
N PRO A 18 15.84 -4.90 -0.65
CA PRO A 18 15.78 -3.63 0.10
C PRO A 18 14.90 -2.53 -0.53
N HIS A 19 14.21 -2.81 -1.63
CA HIS A 19 13.41 -1.82 -2.33
C HIS A 19 12.01 -1.67 -1.73
N ALA A 20 11.48 -0.46 -1.80
CA ALA A 20 10.11 -0.15 -1.45
C ALA A 20 9.57 0.95 -2.36
N VAL A 21 8.23 1.02 -2.48
CA VAL A 21 7.53 2.09 -3.20
C VAL A 21 6.65 2.83 -2.21
N VAL A 22 6.89 4.12 -2.05
CA VAL A 22 6.03 5.05 -1.32
C VAL A 22 5.03 5.66 -2.31
N ILE A 23 3.74 5.45 -2.07
CA ILE A 23 2.64 6.06 -2.80
C ILE A 23 2.19 7.30 -2.02
N ARG A 24 2.46 8.48 -2.58
CA ARG A 24 2.16 9.78 -1.96
C ARG A 24 1.00 10.46 -2.66
N ARG A 25 -0.13 10.63 -1.98
CA ARG A 25 -1.36 11.25 -2.50
C ARG A 25 -1.62 12.61 -1.87
N GLY A 26 -2.11 13.55 -2.68
CA GLY A 26 -2.66 14.82 -2.19
C GLY A 26 -1.64 15.96 -2.05
N PRO A 27 -2.08 17.14 -1.58
CA PRO A 27 -3.49 17.52 -1.39
C PRO A 27 -4.27 17.71 -2.72
N SER A 28 -3.60 17.67 -3.88
CA SER A 28 -4.24 17.75 -5.21
C SER A 28 -4.59 16.38 -5.81
N LYS A 29 -5.29 16.33 -6.96
CA LYS A 29 -5.59 15.12 -7.76
C LYS A 29 -4.34 14.50 -8.42
N HIS A 30 -3.22 14.51 -7.71
CA HIS A 30 -1.94 13.97 -8.13
C HIS A 30 -1.46 12.92 -7.12
N THR A 31 -0.87 11.85 -7.66
CA THR A 31 -0.22 10.81 -6.87
C THR A 31 1.21 10.66 -7.36
N ALA A 32 2.18 10.77 -6.47
CA ALA A 32 3.57 10.44 -6.76
C ALA A 32 3.85 9.00 -6.31
N VAL A 33 4.74 8.34 -7.04
CA VAL A 33 5.41 7.13 -6.59
C VAL A 33 6.89 7.42 -6.42
N ILE A 34 7.43 7.04 -5.28
CA ILE A 34 8.80 7.32 -4.86
C ILE A 34 9.45 5.98 -4.50
N GLY A 35 10.64 5.72 -5.03
CA GLY A 35 11.45 4.58 -4.63
C GLY A 35 12.13 4.87 -3.29
N TRP A 36 12.10 3.91 -2.39
CA TRP A 36 12.82 3.94 -1.13
C TRP A 36 13.81 2.79 -1.09
N ASN A 37 15.10 3.10 -0.95
CA ASN A 37 16.13 2.13 -0.63
C ASN A 37 16.23 2.01 0.90
N ARG A 38 15.84 0.86 1.44
CA ARG A 38 15.76 0.58 2.88
C ARG A 38 17.11 0.23 3.53
N GLU A 39 18.19 0.08 2.76
CA GLU A 39 19.54 -0.09 3.31
C GLU A 39 20.15 1.26 3.68
N THR A 40 19.94 2.26 2.83
CA THR A 40 20.53 3.59 2.98
C THR A 40 19.52 4.65 3.41
N ASP A 41 18.24 4.30 3.51
CA ASP A 41 17.12 5.21 3.71
C ASP A 41 17.12 6.41 2.75
N THR A 42 17.42 6.12 1.48
CA THR A 42 17.40 7.13 0.41
C THR A 42 16.11 7.04 -0.39
N PHE A 43 15.63 8.20 -0.84
CA PHE A 43 14.36 8.35 -1.54
C PHE A 43 14.61 8.95 -2.92
N SER A 44 13.99 8.37 -3.95
CA SER A 44 14.11 8.83 -5.33
C SER A 44 12.74 8.96 -5.99
N LEU A 45 12.45 10.11 -6.59
CA LEU A 45 11.21 10.31 -7.31
C LEU A 45 11.13 9.36 -8.50
N GLY A 46 10.06 8.57 -8.56
CA GLY A 46 9.70 7.76 -9.73
C GLY A 46 8.92 8.60 -10.72
N GLN A 47 7.60 8.65 -10.61
CA GLN A 47 6.74 9.42 -11.50
C GLN A 47 5.51 9.98 -10.79
N TRP A 48 4.96 11.03 -11.37
CA TRP A 48 3.67 11.59 -10.98
C TRP A 48 2.55 11.14 -11.91
N LEU A 49 1.43 10.73 -11.32
CA LEU A 49 0.16 10.52 -11.99
C LEU A 49 -0.78 11.70 -11.76
N ARG A 50 -1.40 12.21 -12.82
CA ARG A 50 -2.60 13.07 -12.74
C ARG A 50 -3.84 12.20 -12.59
N GLY A 51 -4.09 11.71 -11.37
CA GLY A 51 -5.14 10.74 -11.08
C GLY A 51 -5.01 10.18 -9.68
N ARG A 52 -5.70 9.07 -9.44
CA ARG A 52 -5.66 8.31 -8.20
C ARG A 52 -4.99 6.97 -8.45
N ILE A 53 -4.12 6.57 -7.53
CA ILE A 53 -3.72 5.17 -7.34
C ILE A 53 -4.48 4.63 -6.13
N TYR A 54 -5.02 3.42 -6.24
CA TYR A 54 -5.68 2.72 -5.13
C TYR A 54 -4.65 1.82 -4.45
N GLU A 55 -3.93 2.38 -3.49
CA GLU A 55 -2.76 1.82 -2.84
C GLU A 55 -2.98 0.42 -2.23
N ARG A 56 -4.18 0.17 -1.68
CA ARG A 56 -4.58 -1.13 -1.09
C ARG A 56 -4.81 -2.23 -2.14
N ARG A 57 -4.84 -1.88 -3.42
CA ARG A 57 -5.00 -2.81 -4.56
C ARG A 57 -3.71 -2.97 -5.37
N CYS A 58 -2.62 -2.35 -4.93
CA CYS A 58 -1.33 -2.41 -5.60
C CYS A 58 -0.48 -3.57 -5.04
N ASP A 59 0.69 -3.82 -5.61
CA ASP A 59 1.69 -4.71 -5.03
C ASP A 59 3.07 -4.43 -5.59
N LEU A 60 4.09 -4.91 -4.90
CA LEU A 60 5.48 -4.85 -5.34
C LEU A 60 5.99 -6.29 -5.48
N SER A 61 6.71 -6.57 -6.56
CA SER A 61 7.31 -7.90 -6.76
C SER A 61 8.30 -8.22 -5.63
N PRO A 62 8.55 -9.51 -5.34
CA PRO A 62 9.44 -9.90 -4.27
C PRO A 62 10.82 -9.25 -4.31
N ASP A 63 11.43 -9.19 -5.50
CA ASP A 63 12.70 -8.51 -5.79
C ASP A 63 12.61 -6.97 -5.83
N GLY A 64 11.42 -6.40 -5.79
CA GLY A 64 11.20 -4.97 -5.84
C GLY A 64 11.32 -4.32 -7.22
N GLU A 65 11.50 -5.09 -8.29
CA GLU A 65 11.70 -4.55 -9.65
C GLU A 65 10.40 -4.13 -10.34
N HIS A 66 9.27 -4.75 -10.00
CA HIS A 66 8.00 -4.56 -10.69
C HIS A 66 6.91 -4.03 -9.74
N PHE A 67 6.28 -2.92 -10.13
CA PHE A 67 5.18 -2.31 -9.41
C PHE A 67 3.86 -2.58 -10.14
N LEU A 68 2.95 -3.31 -9.48
CA LEU A 68 1.59 -3.54 -9.94
C LEU A 68 0.67 -2.51 -9.27
N TYR A 69 -0.09 -1.76 -10.05
CA TYR A 69 -0.97 -0.73 -9.50
C TYR A 69 -2.31 -0.62 -10.21
N PHE A 70 -3.33 -0.30 -9.42
CA PHE A 70 -4.65 0.09 -9.92
C PHE A 70 -4.80 1.61 -9.86
N ALA A 71 -5.18 2.21 -10.98
CA ALA A 71 -5.28 3.66 -11.11
C ALA A 71 -6.53 4.11 -11.87
N MET A 72 -6.91 5.37 -11.64
CA MET A 72 -8.07 6.02 -12.24
C MET A 72 -7.81 7.50 -12.48
N ASN A 73 -8.19 7.99 -13.65
CA ASN A 73 -8.14 9.41 -14.00
C ASN A 73 -9.47 9.95 -14.57
N GLY A 74 -10.48 9.11 -14.72
CA GLY A 74 -11.81 9.50 -15.19
C GLY A 74 -11.88 9.89 -16.68
N LYS A 75 -10.85 9.62 -17.48
CA LYS A 75 -10.87 9.84 -18.93
C LYS A 75 -11.58 8.68 -19.63
N TRP A 76 -12.90 8.62 -19.52
CA TRP A 76 -13.74 7.50 -19.98
C TRP A 76 -13.67 7.22 -21.48
N ALA A 77 -13.31 8.22 -22.30
CA ALA A 77 -13.12 8.06 -23.75
C ALA A 77 -11.75 7.48 -24.15
N SER A 78 -10.83 7.28 -23.20
CA SER A 78 -9.51 6.67 -23.48
C SER A 78 -9.62 5.15 -23.70
N SER A 79 -8.57 4.54 -24.25
CA SER A 79 -8.49 3.08 -24.44
C SER A 79 -8.66 2.28 -23.13
N VAL A 80 -8.21 2.86 -22.01
CA VAL A 80 -8.40 2.27 -20.67
C VAL A 80 -9.75 2.58 -20.05
N LYS A 81 -10.60 3.37 -20.71
CA LYS A 81 -11.91 3.78 -20.20
C LYS A 81 -11.81 4.38 -18.79
N GLY A 82 -10.82 5.25 -18.55
CA GLY A 82 -10.72 6.03 -17.31
C GLY A 82 -10.14 5.32 -16.08
N SER A 83 -10.00 3.99 -16.06
CA SER A 83 -9.35 3.21 -14.98
C SER A 83 -8.62 1.97 -15.50
N TRP A 84 -7.53 1.58 -14.85
CA TRP A 84 -6.68 0.48 -15.33
C TRP A 84 -5.90 -0.19 -14.21
N THR A 85 -5.52 -1.45 -14.46
CA THR A 85 -4.42 -2.11 -13.75
C THR A 85 -3.20 -2.12 -14.66
N ALA A 86 -2.04 -1.77 -14.12
CA ALA A 86 -0.79 -1.77 -14.86
C ALA A 86 0.32 -2.44 -14.04
N ILE A 87 1.32 -2.94 -14.76
CA ILE A 87 2.62 -3.30 -14.20
C ILE A 87 3.67 -2.43 -14.87
N SER A 88 4.54 -1.83 -14.07
CA SER A 88 5.68 -1.00 -14.49
C SER A 88 6.95 -1.48 -13.80
N ARG A 89 8.12 -0.99 -14.26
CA ARG A 89 9.36 -1.11 -13.47
C ARG A 89 9.31 -0.10 -12.33
N ALA A 90 9.50 -0.56 -11.10
CA ALA A 90 9.51 0.29 -9.93
C ALA A 90 10.71 1.26 -9.95
N PRO A 91 10.57 2.49 -9.41
CA PRO A 91 9.37 3.08 -8.85
C PRO A 91 8.56 3.90 -9.87
N TYR A 92 8.59 3.56 -11.16
CA TYR A 92 7.95 4.35 -12.23
C TYR A 92 6.50 3.91 -12.51
N LEU A 93 5.79 4.69 -13.33
CA LEU A 93 4.40 4.44 -13.75
C LEU A 93 4.26 4.19 -15.26
N LYS A 94 5.37 4.11 -16.01
CA LYS A 94 5.33 3.72 -17.41
C LYS A 94 4.98 2.23 -17.49
N ALA A 95 3.75 1.93 -17.90
CA ALA A 95 3.25 0.56 -17.96
C ALA A 95 3.98 -0.26 -19.03
N ILE A 96 4.60 -1.37 -18.63
CA ILE A 96 5.10 -2.42 -19.53
C ILE A 96 4.03 -3.48 -19.79
N THR A 97 3.06 -3.61 -18.88
CA THR A 97 1.83 -4.38 -19.06
C THR A 97 0.64 -3.53 -18.64
N LEU A 98 -0.43 -3.50 -19.45
CA LEU A 98 -1.61 -2.67 -19.20
C LEU A 98 -2.92 -3.39 -19.45
N PHE A 99 -3.84 -3.20 -18.52
CA PHE A 99 -5.19 -3.73 -18.53
C PHE A 99 -6.21 -2.61 -18.35
N ALA A 100 -7.07 -2.39 -19.34
CA ALA A 100 -8.22 -1.50 -19.22
C ALA A 100 -9.25 -2.10 -18.25
N LYS A 101 -9.84 -1.26 -17.38
CA LYS A 101 -10.91 -1.70 -16.45
C LYS A 101 -12.25 -1.05 -16.75
N GLY A 102 -12.32 0.27 -16.89
CA GLY A 102 -13.57 0.96 -17.21
C GLY A 102 -14.50 1.26 -16.02
N ASP A 103 -14.16 0.79 -14.82
CA ASP A 103 -14.86 1.05 -13.58
C ASP A 103 -13.89 0.93 -12.38
N CYS A 104 -14.38 1.10 -11.14
CA CYS A 104 -13.57 0.94 -9.92
C CYS A 104 -14.01 -0.23 -9.04
N TRP A 105 -14.81 -1.16 -9.56
CA TRP A 105 -15.18 -2.41 -8.90
C TRP A 105 -14.04 -3.42 -9.07
N ASN A 106 -13.35 -3.77 -7.98
CA ASN A 106 -12.11 -4.58 -7.99
C ASN A 106 -10.94 -3.87 -8.70
N GLY A 107 -10.14 -4.57 -9.49
CA GLY A 107 -8.91 -4.00 -10.06
C GLY A 107 -7.71 -4.12 -9.13
N GLY A 108 -6.52 -3.99 -9.70
CA GLY A 108 -5.27 -4.30 -9.03
C GLY A 108 -4.95 -5.78 -9.07
N GLY A 109 -4.12 -6.25 -8.14
CA GLY A 109 -3.57 -7.59 -8.18
C GLY A 109 -2.42 -7.81 -7.20
N LEU A 110 -1.83 -8.99 -7.24
CA LEU A 110 -0.70 -9.39 -6.39
C LEU A 110 0.34 -10.17 -7.17
N PHE A 111 1.60 -10.02 -6.80
CA PHE A 111 2.71 -10.86 -7.23
C PHE A 111 2.79 -12.13 -6.37
N ARG A 112 2.87 -13.26 -7.05
CA ARG A 112 3.21 -14.54 -6.43
C ARG A 112 4.73 -14.71 -6.36
N TYR A 113 5.40 -14.51 -7.49
CA TYR A 113 6.86 -14.49 -7.61
C TYR A 113 7.27 -13.24 -8.39
N ASN A 114 8.58 -13.05 -8.61
CA ASN A 114 9.14 -11.85 -9.25
C ASN A 114 8.41 -11.49 -10.55
N HIS A 115 8.09 -12.51 -11.35
CA HIS A 115 7.54 -12.36 -12.69
C HIS A 115 6.14 -12.96 -12.86
N SER A 116 5.49 -13.39 -11.77
CA SER A 116 4.15 -13.98 -11.84
C SER A 116 3.17 -13.24 -10.95
N TYR A 117 1.98 -12.96 -11.49
CA TYR A 117 0.99 -12.14 -10.80
C TYR A 117 -0.44 -12.61 -11.08
N ARG A 118 -1.35 -12.25 -10.18
CA ARG A 118 -2.79 -12.41 -10.35
C ARG A 118 -3.46 -11.04 -10.42
N LEU A 119 -4.58 -10.94 -11.13
CA LEU A 119 -5.42 -9.75 -11.13
C LEU A 119 -6.60 -9.91 -10.16
N ASN A 120 -7.05 -8.80 -9.56
CA ASN A 120 -8.32 -8.76 -8.84
C ASN A 120 -9.48 -8.63 -9.82
N GLU A 121 -9.93 -9.77 -10.33
CA GLU A 121 -11.10 -9.82 -11.21
C GLU A 121 -12.37 -10.05 -10.41
N GLY A 122 -13.41 -9.28 -10.74
CA GLY A 122 -14.77 -9.54 -10.27
C GLY A 122 -15.68 -9.81 -11.46
N LEU A 123 -16.94 -9.40 -11.35
CA LEU A 123 -17.94 -9.58 -12.42
C LEU A 123 -17.50 -8.98 -13.76
N TYR A 124 -16.78 -7.86 -13.72
CA TYR A 124 -16.22 -7.19 -14.90
C TYR A 124 -14.73 -7.44 -14.99
N ALA A 125 -14.33 -8.25 -15.96
CA ALA A 125 -12.94 -8.62 -16.20
C ALA A 125 -12.14 -7.44 -16.79
N HIS A 126 -10.82 -7.53 -16.63
CA HIS A 126 -9.89 -6.62 -17.26
C HIS A 126 -9.78 -6.90 -18.76
N ALA A 127 -9.71 -5.86 -19.59
CA ALA A 127 -9.38 -5.99 -21.00
C ALA A 127 -7.89 -5.71 -21.23
N LEU A 128 -7.13 -6.76 -21.55
CA LEU A 128 -5.71 -6.64 -21.89
C LEU A 128 -5.51 -5.65 -23.04
N GLN A 129 -4.60 -4.70 -22.86
CA GLN A 129 -4.20 -3.74 -23.89
C GLN A 129 -2.86 -4.17 -24.51
N TRP A 130 -1.86 -4.45 -23.67
CA TRP A 130 -0.58 -5.03 -24.05
C TRP A 130 0.11 -5.63 -22.82
N GLN A 131 1.12 -6.45 -23.05
CA GLN A 131 1.83 -7.19 -22.01
C GLN A 131 3.30 -7.35 -22.35
N ASP A 132 4.14 -7.26 -21.33
CA ASP A 132 5.54 -7.69 -21.37
C ASP A 132 5.62 -9.22 -21.28
N ALA A 133 6.31 -9.85 -22.22
CA ALA A 133 6.41 -11.30 -22.33
C ALA A 133 7.13 -11.96 -21.14
N SER A 134 7.93 -11.22 -20.38
CA SER A 134 8.61 -11.74 -19.19
C SER A 134 7.67 -11.89 -17.99
N LEU A 135 6.50 -11.25 -18.01
CA LEU A 135 5.53 -11.27 -16.93
C LEU A 135 4.41 -12.26 -17.25
N ARG A 136 4.12 -13.18 -16.33
CA ARG A 136 3.10 -14.21 -16.50
C ARG A 136 1.93 -13.98 -15.54
N ARG A 137 0.74 -13.74 -16.10
CA ARG A 137 -0.50 -13.84 -15.34
C ARG A 137 -0.74 -15.30 -14.95
N VAL A 138 -1.00 -15.55 -13.67
CA VAL A 138 -1.39 -16.86 -13.14
C VAL A 138 -2.86 -16.84 -12.74
N ASP A 139 -3.61 -17.83 -13.24
CA ASP A 139 -4.97 -18.09 -12.81
C ASP A 139 -4.92 -19.27 -11.84
N ASP A 140 -4.79 -18.96 -10.55
CA ASP A 140 -4.62 -20.00 -9.54
C ASP A 140 -5.99 -20.50 -9.08
N ALA A 141 -6.41 -21.65 -9.61
CA ALA A 141 -7.56 -22.41 -9.10
C ALA A 141 -7.36 -22.87 -7.63
N ASP A 142 -6.11 -22.91 -7.18
CA ASP A 142 -5.71 -23.27 -5.81
C ASP A 142 -5.55 -22.07 -4.88
N TRP A 143 -5.76 -20.86 -5.39
CA TRP A 143 -5.70 -19.65 -4.59
C TRP A 143 -7.06 -19.38 -3.97
N GLN A 144 -7.18 -19.49 -2.65
CA GLN A 144 -8.39 -19.07 -1.94
C GLN A 144 -8.60 -17.57 -2.14
N ARG A 145 -9.39 -17.21 -3.16
CA ARG A 145 -9.70 -15.83 -3.50
C ARG A 145 -10.53 -15.23 -2.38
N GLN A 146 -10.00 -14.20 -1.74
CA GLN A 146 -10.80 -13.33 -0.91
C GLN A 146 -11.64 -12.43 -1.83
N PRO A 147 -12.98 -12.47 -1.76
CA PRO A 147 -13.82 -11.62 -2.60
C PRO A 147 -13.70 -10.16 -2.19
N GLY A 148 -14.04 -9.27 -3.12
CA GLY A 148 -14.22 -7.84 -2.84
C GLY A 148 -13.08 -6.94 -3.31
N GLU A 149 -13.32 -5.63 -3.21
CA GLU A 149 -12.50 -4.66 -3.91
C GLU A 149 -11.12 -4.43 -3.28
N CYS A 150 -11.06 -3.72 -2.15
CA CYS A 150 -9.82 -3.51 -1.40
C CYS A 150 -9.51 -4.71 -0.51
N PRO A 151 -10.46 -5.27 0.28
CA PRO A 151 -10.17 -6.40 1.17
C PRO A 151 -9.64 -7.64 0.43
N GLY A 152 -10.17 -7.94 -0.77
CA GLY A 152 -9.81 -9.12 -1.56
C GLY A 152 -8.35 -9.17 -2.06
N ILE A 153 -7.66 -8.03 -2.02
CA ILE A 153 -6.22 -7.92 -2.30
C ILE A 153 -5.46 -7.59 -1.03
N TYR A 154 -5.94 -6.60 -0.27
CA TYR A 154 -5.20 -6.03 0.84
C TYR A 154 -4.97 -7.03 1.97
N TYR A 155 -6.00 -7.76 2.38
CA TYR A 155 -5.90 -8.67 3.53
C TYR A 155 -5.02 -9.88 3.22
N GLU A 156 -5.10 -10.35 1.99
CA GLU A 156 -4.27 -11.42 1.52
C GLU A 156 -2.80 -11.00 1.38
N ARG A 157 -2.54 -9.77 0.91
CA ARG A 157 -1.20 -9.18 0.91
C ARG A 157 -0.64 -9.09 2.32
N LEU A 158 -1.44 -8.60 3.28
CA LEU A 158 -1.05 -8.54 4.69
C LEU A 158 -0.68 -9.94 5.22
N ALA A 159 -1.54 -10.94 5.00
CA ALA A 159 -1.28 -12.32 5.42
C ALA A 159 -0.01 -12.89 4.79
N ARG A 160 0.19 -12.69 3.48
CA ARG A 160 1.41 -13.07 2.76
C ARG A 160 2.66 -12.42 3.36
N ASP A 161 2.55 -11.15 3.75
CA ASP A 161 3.66 -10.33 4.24
C ASP A 161 3.85 -10.43 5.77
N GLY A 162 3.38 -11.53 6.36
CA GLY A 162 3.66 -11.93 7.74
C GLY A 162 2.73 -11.33 8.80
N TRP A 163 1.62 -10.70 8.39
CA TRP A 163 0.59 -10.27 9.32
C TRP A 163 -0.38 -11.40 9.66
N ILE A 164 -0.76 -11.50 10.93
CA ILE A 164 -1.65 -12.53 11.44
C ILE A 164 -3.01 -11.90 11.70
N ALA A 165 -4.04 -12.36 10.98
CA ALA A 165 -5.40 -11.88 11.17
C ALA A 165 -5.98 -12.34 12.52
N GLY A 166 -6.60 -11.42 13.24
CA GLY A 166 -7.42 -11.72 14.40
C GLY A 166 -8.88 -11.99 14.02
N VAL A 167 -9.78 -11.77 14.97
CA VAL A 167 -11.23 -11.94 14.75
C VAL A 167 -11.85 -10.63 14.32
N ALA A 168 -12.57 -10.63 13.21
CA ALA A 168 -13.32 -9.47 12.74
C ALA A 168 -14.48 -9.13 13.70
N TYR A 169 -14.76 -7.83 13.85
CA TYR A 169 -15.89 -7.35 14.62
C TYR A 169 -16.53 -6.13 13.96
N GLY A 170 -17.81 -5.88 14.24
CA GLY A 170 -18.53 -4.71 13.72
C GLY A 170 -18.10 -3.43 14.41
N ASP A 171 -18.06 -2.32 13.67
CA ASP A 171 -17.73 -0.99 14.22
C ASP A 171 -18.94 -0.22 14.78
N GLY A 172 -20.13 -0.85 14.80
CA GLY A 172 -21.39 -0.24 15.24
C GLY A 172 -21.99 0.77 14.26
N SER A 173 -21.36 1.00 13.10
CA SER A 173 -21.77 1.96 12.06
C SER A 173 -22.04 1.31 10.70
N GLY A 174 -22.22 -0.01 10.69
CA GLY A 174 -22.43 -0.80 9.48
C GLY A 174 -21.14 -1.16 8.74
N GLY A 175 -19.98 -0.88 9.32
CA GLY A 175 -18.68 -1.36 8.88
C GLY A 175 -18.13 -2.47 9.78
N GLY A 176 -16.95 -2.96 9.41
CA GLY A 176 -16.21 -3.96 10.15
C GLY A 176 -14.75 -3.58 10.32
N VAL A 177 -14.16 -4.07 11.40
CA VAL A 177 -12.74 -3.96 11.69
C VAL A 177 -12.15 -5.36 11.72
N LEU A 178 -11.07 -5.58 10.97
CA LEU A 178 -10.25 -6.79 11.07
C LEU A 178 -8.88 -6.40 11.61
N PRO A 179 -8.54 -6.79 12.86
CA PRO A 179 -7.21 -6.59 13.39
C PRO A 179 -6.21 -7.55 12.73
N PHE A 180 -5.00 -7.06 12.52
CA PHE A 180 -3.84 -7.81 12.03
C PHE A 180 -2.65 -7.52 12.95
N ASP A 181 -1.96 -8.57 13.39
CA ASP A 181 -0.79 -8.46 14.25
C ASP A 181 0.47 -8.87 13.51
N LYS A 182 1.55 -8.12 13.73
CA LYS A 182 2.88 -8.49 13.27
C LYS A 182 3.87 -8.43 14.43
N PRO A 183 4.50 -9.55 14.81
CA PRO A 183 5.50 -9.55 15.86
C PRO A 183 6.66 -8.62 15.51
N ILE A 184 7.07 -7.81 16.48
CA ILE A 184 8.27 -6.97 16.37
C ILE A 184 9.40 -7.62 17.19
N SER A 185 9.06 -8.12 18.37
CA SER A 185 9.92 -8.88 19.29
C SER A 185 9.08 -9.88 20.09
N ASP A 186 9.70 -10.61 21.02
CA ASP A 186 8.97 -11.49 21.94
C ASP A 186 7.96 -10.73 22.82
N ARG A 187 8.23 -9.44 23.07
CA ARG A 187 7.40 -8.57 23.90
C ARG A 187 6.37 -7.81 23.09
N TRP A 188 6.74 -7.21 21.96
CA TRP A 188 5.86 -6.28 21.26
C TRP A 188 5.34 -6.84 19.94
N LEU A 189 4.07 -6.53 19.68
CA LEU A 189 3.46 -6.64 18.37
C LEU A 189 3.02 -5.27 17.87
N LEU A 190 3.12 -5.09 16.55
CA LEU A 190 2.45 -4.02 15.85
C LEU A 190 1.06 -4.53 15.49
N ARG A 191 0.02 -3.86 15.97
CA ARG A 191 -1.36 -4.12 15.60
C ARG A 191 -1.82 -3.11 14.58
N LYS A 192 -2.40 -3.59 13.50
CA LYS A 192 -3.10 -2.82 12.47
C LYS A 192 -4.58 -3.15 12.55
N TYR A 193 -5.42 -2.14 12.64
CA TYR A 193 -6.87 -2.30 12.54
C TYR A 193 -7.26 -1.90 11.13
N ALA A 194 -7.64 -2.88 10.30
CA ALA A 194 -8.11 -2.61 8.95
C ALA A 194 -9.62 -2.34 9.00
N HIS A 195 -10.00 -1.10 8.73
CA HIS A 195 -11.38 -0.63 8.76
C HIS A 195 -11.98 -0.72 7.36
N ALA A 196 -13.18 -1.29 7.26
CA ALA A 196 -13.94 -1.42 6.02
C ALA A 196 -15.41 -1.13 6.28
N GLY A 197 -15.92 0.00 5.78
CA GLY A 197 -17.30 0.39 6.01
C GLY A 197 -17.75 1.62 5.24
N PRO A 198 -19.07 1.87 5.17
CA PRO A 198 -19.63 3.03 4.48
C PRO A 198 -19.53 4.32 5.31
N ALA A 199 -19.19 4.21 6.60
CA ALA A 199 -19.10 5.34 7.51
C ALA A 199 -18.09 6.39 7.04
N ARG A 200 -18.49 7.66 7.16
CA ARG A 200 -17.63 8.79 6.78
C ARG A 200 -16.82 9.21 7.98
N HIS A 201 -15.50 9.16 7.86
CA HIS A 201 -14.57 9.72 8.83
C HIS A 201 -13.78 10.85 8.17
N ALA A 202 -13.57 11.95 8.89
CA ALA A 202 -12.86 13.11 8.37
C ALA A 202 -11.47 12.71 7.84
N GLY A 203 -11.21 13.00 6.56
CA GLY A 203 -9.93 12.70 5.91
C GLY A 203 -9.66 11.22 5.59
N ARG A 204 -10.61 10.31 5.85
CA ARG A 204 -10.47 8.86 5.57
C ARG A 204 -11.53 8.39 4.57
N GLY A 205 -11.19 7.38 3.78
CA GLY A 205 -12.14 6.73 2.87
C GLY A 205 -12.93 5.62 3.56
N CYS A 206 -13.71 4.86 2.79
CA CYS A 206 -14.39 3.65 3.28
C CYS A 206 -13.44 2.51 3.68
N TYR A 207 -12.16 2.62 3.29
CA TYR A 207 -11.09 1.72 3.70
C TYR A 207 -9.94 2.55 4.26
N PHE A 208 -9.53 2.26 5.49
CA PHE A 208 -8.39 2.91 6.14
C PHE A 208 -7.81 2.03 7.24
N ASP A 209 -6.64 2.41 7.75
CA ASP A 209 -5.99 1.70 8.85
C ASP A 209 -5.80 2.64 10.05
N THR A 210 -5.85 2.06 11.24
CA THR A 210 -5.25 2.63 12.46
C THR A 210 -4.27 1.62 13.05
N HIS A 211 -3.38 2.07 13.93
CA HIS A 211 -2.31 1.23 14.45
C HIS A 211 -2.18 1.35 15.97
N ALA A 212 -1.62 0.33 16.59
CA ALA A 212 -1.21 0.36 17.99
C ALA A 212 0.03 -0.53 18.20
N LEU A 213 0.78 -0.25 19.26
CA LEU A 213 1.77 -1.18 19.79
C LEU A 213 1.15 -1.91 20.97
N VAL A 214 1.25 -3.24 20.99
CA VAL A 214 0.70 -4.04 22.09
C VAL A 214 1.85 -4.76 22.78
N ASP A 215 1.96 -4.53 24.09
CA ASP A 215 2.87 -5.23 24.98
C ASP A 215 2.24 -6.57 25.38
N ARG A 216 2.85 -7.68 24.98
CA ARG A 216 2.39 -9.03 25.28
C ARG A 216 2.72 -9.48 26.70
N ARG A 217 3.67 -8.82 27.37
CA ARG A 217 4.06 -9.15 28.75
C ARG A 217 3.14 -8.46 29.75
N GLU A 218 2.90 -7.18 29.54
CA GLU A 218 2.08 -6.37 30.46
C GLU A 218 0.61 -6.24 30.03
N GLY A 219 0.29 -6.60 28.78
CA GLY A 219 -1.05 -6.45 28.22
C GLY A 219 -1.43 -5.01 27.88
N THR A 220 -0.49 -4.07 27.95
CA THR A 220 -0.72 -2.65 27.63
C THR A 220 -0.82 -2.44 26.12
N THR A 221 -1.65 -1.48 25.70
CA THR A 221 -1.82 -1.11 24.29
C THR A 221 -1.62 0.39 24.13
N ILE A 222 -0.65 0.77 23.30
CA ILE A 222 -0.33 2.15 22.98
C ILE A 222 -0.93 2.49 21.62
N ALA A 223 -2.00 3.29 21.63
CA ALA A 223 -2.64 3.75 20.40
C ALA A 223 -1.68 4.62 19.58
N LYS A 224 -1.67 4.39 18.25
CA LYS A 224 -0.91 5.14 17.26
C LYS A 224 -1.86 5.63 16.16
N ASP A 225 -2.94 6.30 16.56
CA ASP A 225 -4.05 6.67 15.66
C ASP A 225 -3.65 7.65 14.53
N ALA A 226 -2.56 8.40 14.74
CA ALA A 226 -1.97 9.26 13.73
C ALA A 226 -1.28 8.48 12.60
N TRP A 227 -0.88 7.23 12.84
CA TRP A 227 -0.22 6.39 11.84
C TRP A 227 -1.26 5.88 10.84
N GLU A 228 -1.20 6.40 9.62
CA GLU A 228 -2.05 5.97 8.51
C GLU A 228 -1.51 4.73 7.81
N TRP A 229 -0.23 4.45 8.00
CA TRP A 229 0.46 3.23 7.56
C TRP A 229 1.58 2.93 8.55
N ALA A 230 1.80 1.64 8.85
CA ALA A 230 2.98 1.17 9.58
C ALA A 230 3.24 -0.30 9.26
N ASP A 231 4.52 -0.70 9.35
CA ASP A 231 4.99 -2.07 9.19
C ASP A 231 6.31 -2.30 9.95
N VAL A 232 6.77 -3.55 9.97
CA VAL A 232 8.08 -3.97 10.49
C VAL A 232 9.04 -4.16 9.32
N ASP A 233 10.13 -3.42 9.33
CA ASP A 233 11.20 -3.46 8.35
C ASP A 233 12.48 -3.93 9.02
N ARG A 234 12.94 -5.17 8.76
CA ARG A 234 14.26 -5.67 9.20
C ARG A 234 14.60 -5.40 10.68
N GLY A 235 13.62 -5.59 11.57
CA GLY A 235 13.79 -5.42 13.02
C GLY A 235 13.58 -4.00 13.56
N ARG A 236 13.16 -3.04 12.72
CA ARG A 236 12.67 -1.72 13.16
C ARG A 236 11.21 -1.51 12.76
N LEU A 237 10.53 -0.67 13.51
CA LEU A 237 9.23 -0.15 13.11
C LEU A 237 9.43 0.97 12.10
N VAL A 238 8.58 0.99 11.08
CA VAL A 238 8.48 2.09 10.12
C VAL A 238 7.02 2.50 10.01
N TRP A 239 6.77 3.79 9.96
CA TRP A 239 5.42 4.33 10.04
C TRP A 239 5.30 5.61 9.21
N ALA A 240 4.09 5.90 8.78
CA ALA A 240 3.74 7.13 8.10
C ALA A 240 2.60 7.84 8.83
N ALA A 241 2.77 9.13 9.02
CA ALA A 241 1.76 10.03 9.59
C ALA A 241 1.98 11.43 9.00
N ASN A 242 0.91 12.18 8.75
CA ASN A 242 1.01 13.61 8.37
C ASN A 242 2.00 13.90 7.21
N GLY A 243 2.06 13.02 6.20
CA GLY A 243 2.94 13.20 5.06
C GLY A 243 4.43 12.96 5.32
N ILE A 244 4.79 12.46 6.51
CA ILE A 244 6.16 12.06 6.86
C ILE A 244 6.25 10.53 6.98
N LEU A 245 7.42 9.99 6.64
CA LEU A 245 7.82 8.62 6.96
C LEU A 245 8.87 8.67 8.07
N GLY A 246 8.65 7.88 9.11
CA GLY A 246 9.54 7.78 10.27
C GLY A 246 9.85 6.33 10.63
N THR A 247 10.77 6.17 11.56
CA THR A 247 11.15 4.89 12.13
C THR A 247 11.27 4.96 13.64
N THR A 248 10.97 3.84 14.29
CA THR A 248 11.17 3.64 15.73
C THR A 248 11.97 2.35 15.89
N ARG A 249 13.14 2.43 16.54
CA ARG A 249 13.90 1.23 16.87
C ARG A 249 13.33 0.60 18.13
N ILE A 250 13.26 -0.73 18.17
CA ILE A 250 13.08 -1.45 19.42
C ILE A 250 14.48 -1.69 19.99
N ASP A 251 14.69 -1.30 21.24
CA ASP A 251 15.98 -1.48 21.90
C ASP A 251 16.19 -2.93 22.38
N THR A 252 17.34 -3.19 22.99
CA THR A 252 17.73 -4.52 23.47
C THR A 252 16.90 -5.03 24.64
N GLU A 253 16.29 -4.12 25.42
CA GLU A 253 15.36 -4.47 26.51
C GLU A 253 13.95 -4.71 25.98
N GLY A 254 13.75 -4.42 24.70
CA GLY A 254 12.52 -4.59 23.97
C GLY A 254 11.64 -3.36 24.04
N GLU A 255 12.09 -2.20 24.50
CA GLU A 255 11.26 -0.99 24.53
C GLU A 255 11.28 -0.23 23.19
N PRO A 256 10.17 0.40 22.78
CA PRO A 256 10.17 1.32 21.65
C PRO A 256 10.97 2.58 21.99
N GLY A 257 12.06 2.82 21.26
CA GLY A 257 12.89 4.01 21.39
C GLY A 257 12.26 5.28 20.81
N ALA A 258 13.08 6.31 20.63
CA ALA A 258 12.63 7.57 20.04
C ALA A 258 12.33 7.45 18.54
N ASP A 259 11.31 8.18 18.12
CA ASP A 259 10.92 8.33 16.72
C ASP A 259 11.97 9.16 15.96
N THR A 260 12.40 8.64 14.81
CA THR A 260 13.35 9.31 13.90
C THR A 260 12.69 9.57 12.55
N LEU A 261 12.84 10.78 12.02
CA LEU A 261 12.36 11.14 10.69
C LEU A 261 13.23 10.47 9.62
N LEU A 262 12.60 9.75 8.68
CA LEU A 262 13.26 9.26 7.47
C LEU A 262 13.12 10.27 6.32
N HIS A 263 11.90 10.77 6.10
CA HIS A 263 11.64 11.74 5.02
C HIS A 263 10.32 12.49 5.21
N ASP A 264 10.29 13.76 4.78
CA ASP A 264 9.08 14.58 4.70
C ASP A 264 8.65 14.78 3.23
N PHE A 265 7.47 14.30 2.87
CA PHE A 265 6.95 14.32 1.50
C PHE A 265 5.98 15.50 1.23
N ASN A 266 5.75 16.37 2.21
CA ASN A 266 4.77 17.44 2.10
C ASN A 266 5.18 18.52 1.08
N ALA A 267 6.47 18.86 1.04
CA ALA A 267 7.01 19.88 0.14
C ALA A 267 7.02 19.48 -1.34
N MET A 268 6.85 18.19 -1.66
CA MET A 268 6.89 17.70 -3.03
C MET A 268 5.78 18.33 -3.91
N LYS A 269 6.17 18.76 -5.10
CA LYS A 269 5.28 19.33 -6.13
C LYS A 269 5.29 18.45 -7.37
N PHE A 270 4.25 18.57 -8.20
CA PHE A 270 4.19 17.83 -9.45
C PHE A 270 5.43 18.11 -10.31
N GLU A 271 6.12 17.04 -10.68
CA GLU A 271 7.29 17.08 -11.56
C GLU A 271 7.06 16.12 -12.73
N ARG A 272 7.31 16.61 -13.95
CA ARG A 272 7.21 15.77 -15.13
C ARG A 272 8.51 14.97 -15.27
N LEU A 273 8.45 13.67 -15.02
CA LEU A 273 9.57 12.75 -15.20
C LEU A 273 9.23 11.69 -16.25
N VAL A 274 10.17 11.41 -17.15
CA VAL A 274 10.07 10.33 -18.14
C VAL A 274 10.79 9.11 -17.58
N ALA A 275 10.13 7.94 -17.59
CA ALA A 275 10.76 6.70 -17.14
C ALA A 275 11.97 6.35 -18.04
N PRO A 276 13.05 5.78 -17.49
CA PRO A 276 14.32 5.56 -18.22
C PRO A 276 14.33 4.33 -19.14
N TYR A 277 13.16 3.79 -19.47
CA TYR A 277 12.92 2.64 -20.35
C TYR A 277 11.67 2.93 -21.17
#